data_AF-A0A353GJN5-F1
#
_entry.id   AF-A0A353GJN5-F1
#
_cell.length_a   1.000
_cell.length_b   1.000
_cell.length_c   1.000
_cell.angle_alpha   90.00
_cell.angle_beta   90.00
_cell.angle_gamma   90.00
#
_symmetry.space_group_name_H-M   'P 1'
#
loop_
_entity.id
_entity.type
_entity.pdbx_description
1 polymer ?
#
loop_
_entity_poly.entity_id
_entity_poly.type
_entity_poly.pdbx_seq_one_letter_code
_entity_poly.pdbx_strand_id
1 'polypeptide(L)'
;MKKIVTIPTKNEALTLPCALEALTQVFDVILVADQDSTDGTRDICKQYSKVVLIENKDKGHSNRVRWTLLDAARNYEGNNLIFAIDADEIIPPVLLNNYLQTHASCLTPGVCLEFQWIQLWKSLERYRDDGVWANSWKSIAFVDDRQMDYERAFVINDHTARVPQSSAGTCIRVEGIPLLHLQWVCWNRTQIKQAWYRCTEFLLAPEQGLAINAKYSVSLDSPEAILRETPSSWFEGFSVPSDFENLEPGWHLQEMLQWFDLHGIDFFEPLQIWHVPQLRNEFICRMGREPHSLVPSVPIPTPQNMTPFVLLKQWIPVRLKQQLKDWIRR
;
A
#
# COMPACT_ATOMS: atom_id res chain seq x y z
N MET A 1 -26.28 7.37 9.45
CA MET A 1 -25.15 6.94 8.60
C MET A 1 -24.10 6.32 9.51
N LYS A 2 -23.71 5.06 9.30
CA LYS A 2 -22.54 4.49 9.99
C LYS A 2 -21.26 4.94 9.30
N LYS A 3 -20.19 5.08 10.09
CA LYS A 3 -18.81 5.25 9.63
C LYS A 3 -18.14 3.88 9.61
N ILE A 4 -17.82 3.40 8.41
CA ILE A 4 -17.19 2.10 8.18
C ILE A 4 -15.82 2.35 7.57
N VAL A 5 -14.80 1.64 8.03
CA VAL A 5 -13.51 1.57 7.34
C VAL A 5 -13.25 0.13 6.89
N THR A 6 -12.64 -0.02 5.72
CA THR A 6 -12.28 -1.29 5.11
C THR A 6 -10.77 -1.35 4.92
N ILE A 7 -10.15 -2.44 5.37
CA ILE A 7 -8.69 -2.61 5.40
C ILE A 7 -8.35 -3.99 4.82
N PRO A 8 -7.66 -4.08 3.66
CA PRO A 8 -7.05 -5.33 3.23
C PRO A 8 -5.77 -5.58 4.04
N THR A 9 -5.54 -6.83 4.48
CA THR A 9 -4.35 -7.18 5.27
C THR A 9 -3.69 -8.48 4.81
N LYS A 10 -2.35 -8.50 4.84
CA LYS A 10 -1.52 -9.71 4.75
C LYS A 10 -0.22 -9.50 5.54
N ASN A 11 -0.09 -10.18 6.67
CA ASN A 11 1.09 -10.12 7.53
C ASN A 11 1.46 -8.67 7.98
N GLU A 12 0.48 -7.98 8.54
CA GLU A 12 0.55 -6.57 8.94
C GLU A 12 0.59 -6.39 10.47
N ALA A 13 1.04 -7.40 11.22
CA ALA A 13 1.02 -7.38 12.69
C ALA A 13 1.81 -6.20 13.30
N LEU A 14 2.71 -5.59 12.52
CA LEU A 14 3.57 -4.51 12.99
C LEU A 14 2.95 -3.12 12.81
N THR A 15 2.25 -2.88 11.69
CA THR A 15 1.67 -1.56 11.38
C THR A 15 0.21 -1.46 11.81
N LEU A 16 -0.52 -2.57 11.72
CA LEU A 16 -1.95 -2.64 12.00
C LEU A 16 -2.34 -2.15 13.40
N PRO A 17 -1.60 -2.41 14.50
CA PRO A 17 -1.97 -1.92 15.83
C PRO A 17 -2.14 -0.39 15.88
N CYS A 18 -1.20 0.35 15.27
CA CYS A 18 -1.21 1.80 15.24
C CYS A 18 -2.39 2.34 14.40
N ALA A 19 -2.65 1.72 13.25
CA ALA A 19 -3.81 2.04 12.43
C ALA A 19 -5.12 1.77 13.17
N LEU A 20 -5.27 0.62 13.83
CA LEU A 20 -6.48 0.27 14.58
C LEU A 20 -6.70 1.18 15.79
N GLU A 21 -5.66 1.58 16.52
CA GLU A 21 -5.77 2.55 17.62
C GLU A 21 -6.36 3.89 17.14
N ALA A 22 -5.88 4.42 16.01
CA ALA A 22 -6.44 5.64 15.42
C ALA A 22 -7.87 5.43 14.89
N LEU A 23 -8.09 4.40 14.08
CA LEU A 23 -9.37 4.18 13.38
C LEU A 23 -10.51 3.86 14.34
N THR A 24 -10.26 3.17 15.45
CA THR A 24 -11.31 2.85 16.44
C THR A 24 -11.90 4.07 17.14
N GLN A 25 -11.22 5.22 17.11
CA GLN A 25 -11.72 6.48 17.65
C GLN A 25 -12.73 7.17 16.72
N VAL A 26 -12.70 6.85 15.43
CA VAL A 26 -13.53 7.50 14.42
C VAL A 26 -14.64 6.57 13.93
N PHE A 27 -14.31 5.32 13.63
CA PHE A 27 -15.20 4.42 12.93
C PHE A 27 -16.11 3.64 13.88
N ASP A 28 -17.31 3.34 13.41
CA ASP A 28 -18.28 2.49 14.11
C ASP A 28 -18.00 1.01 13.83
N VAL A 29 -17.49 0.72 12.64
CA VAL A 29 -17.16 -0.62 12.15
C VAL A 29 -15.83 -0.58 11.40
N ILE A 30 -14.96 -1.54 11.68
CA ILE A 30 -13.68 -1.73 10.98
C ILE A 30 -13.71 -3.12 10.34
N LEU A 31 -13.85 -3.17 9.02
CA LEU A 31 -13.83 -4.41 8.26
C LEU A 31 -12.40 -4.72 7.83
N VAL A 32 -11.84 -5.81 8.35
CA VAL A 32 -10.47 -6.24 8.01
C VAL A 32 -10.55 -7.51 7.18
N ALA A 33 -10.12 -7.46 5.92
CA ALA A 33 -10.06 -8.63 5.04
C ALA A 33 -8.65 -9.24 5.07
N ASP A 34 -8.50 -10.31 5.84
CA ASP A 34 -7.24 -10.99 6.07
C ASP A 34 -6.99 -12.07 5.03
N GLN A 35 -5.87 -11.97 4.32
CA GLN A 35 -5.47 -12.91 3.27
C GLN A 35 -4.59 -14.04 3.83
N ASP A 36 -5.12 -14.84 4.75
CA ASP A 36 -4.40 -15.94 5.40
C ASP A 36 -3.08 -15.48 6.04
N SER A 37 -3.11 -14.43 6.87
CA SER A 37 -1.89 -13.99 7.56
C SER A 37 -1.36 -15.09 8.46
N THR A 38 -0.04 -15.25 8.45
CA THR A 38 0.70 -16.26 9.22
C THR A 38 1.48 -15.65 10.38
N ASP A 39 1.36 -14.35 10.59
CA ASP A 39 1.89 -13.63 11.74
C ASP A 39 0.76 -13.32 12.75
N GLY A 40 1.03 -12.43 13.72
CA GLY A 40 0.07 -12.03 14.74
C GLY A 40 -1.13 -11.19 14.24
N THR A 41 -1.27 -10.91 12.93
CA THR A 41 -2.29 -9.98 12.39
C THR A 41 -3.70 -10.33 12.86
N ARG A 42 -4.09 -11.61 12.74
CA ARG A 42 -5.45 -12.06 13.11
C ARG A 42 -5.72 -11.94 14.60
N ASP A 43 -4.70 -12.15 15.43
CA ASP A 43 -4.82 -12.05 16.88
C ASP A 43 -4.89 -10.60 17.34
N ILE A 44 -4.20 -9.68 16.66
CA ILE A 44 -4.36 -8.24 16.85
C ILE A 44 -5.79 -7.82 16.52
N CYS A 45 -6.35 -8.24 15.37
CA CYS A 45 -7.73 -7.90 15.00
C CYS A 45 -8.74 -8.27 16.09
N LYS A 46 -8.60 -9.45 16.71
CA LYS A 46 -9.51 -9.93 17.76
C LYS A 46 -9.50 -9.08 19.04
N GLN A 47 -8.46 -8.28 19.26
CA GLN A 47 -8.35 -7.42 20.45
C GLN A 47 -9.24 -6.17 20.37
N TYR A 48 -9.71 -5.81 19.18
CA TYR A 48 -10.50 -4.59 18.96
C TYR A 48 -11.97 -4.93 18.70
N SER A 49 -12.86 -4.54 19.61
CA SER A 49 -14.29 -4.89 19.56
C SER A 49 -15.05 -4.34 18.34
N LYS A 50 -14.51 -3.30 17.68
CA LYS A 50 -15.08 -2.71 16.47
C LYS A 50 -14.61 -3.39 15.19
N VAL A 51 -13.65 -4.32 15.29
CA VAL A 51 -13.09 -5.04 14.14
C VAL A 51 -13.95 -6.25 13.82
N VAL A 52 -14.30 -6.38 12.55
CA VAL A 52 -14.91 -7.58 11.96
C VAL A 52 -13.89 -8.16 10.99
N LEU A 53 -13.36 -9.33 11.35
CA LEU A 53 -12.41 -10.06 10.52
C LEU A 53 -13.15 -10.83 9.42
N ILE A 54 -12.76 -10.61 8.17
CA ILE A 54 -13.27 -11.26 6.97
C ILE A 54 -12.14 -12.12 6.40
N GLU A 55 -12.44 -13.37 6.09
CA GLU A 55 -11.47 -14.26 5.43
C GLU A 55 -11.40 -13.95 3.94
N ASN A 56 -10.24 -13.49 3.48
CA ASN A 56 -9.94 -13.35 2.06
C ASN A 56 -9.23 -14.61 1.54
N LYS A 57 -9.98 -15.46 0.85
CA LYS A 57 -9.49 -16.73 0.29
C LYS A 57 -8.84 -16.60 -1.09
N ASP A 58 -8.77 -15.40 -1.66
CA ASP A 58 -8.08 -15.22 -2.94
C ASP A 58 -6.58 -15.46 -2.75
N LYS A 59 -5.97 -16.17 -3.71
CA LYS A 59 -4.53 -16.41 -3.72
C LYS A 59 -3.81 -15.24 -4.40
N GLY A 60 -2.81 -14.68 -3.73
CA GLY A 60 -1.97 -13.60 -4.26
C GLY A 60 -2.65 -12.23 -4.27
N HIS A 61 -1.89 -11.17 -4.55
CA HIS A 61 -2.40 -9.81 -4.50
C HIS A 61 -3.36 -9.51 -5.67
N SER A 62 -4.63 -9.24 -5.36
CA SER A 62 -5.68 -8.99 -6.37
C SER A 62 -6.72 -7.96 -5.93
N ASN A 63 -7.47 -7.45 -6.90
CA ASN A 63 -8.49 -6.42 -6.68
C ASN A 63 -9.77 -6.89 -5.98
N ARG A 64 -9.98 -8.20 -5.93
CA ARG A 64 -11.19 -8.82 -5.37
C ARG A 64 -11.39 -8.56 -3.87
N VAL A 65 -10.29 -8.32 -3.15
CA VAL A 65 -10.37 -7.95 -1.73
C VAL A 65 -11.20 -6.69 -1.53
N ARG A 66 -11.12 -5.72 -2.45
CA ARG A 66 -11.91 -4.48 -2.40
C ARG A 66 -13.40 -4.74 -2.64
N TRP A 67 -13.74 -5.67 -3.53
CA TRP A 67 -15.13 -6.05 -3.77
C TRP A 67 -15.72 -6.75 -2.55
N THR A 68 -14.95 -7.69 -1.98
CA THR A 68 -15.33 -8.42 -0.76
C THR A 68 -15.59 -7.45 0.40
N LEU A 69 -14.71 -6.46 0.57
CA LEU A 69 -14.85 -5.43 1.60
C LEU A 69 -16.06 -4.52 1.36
N LEU A 70 -16.33 -4.10 0.11
CA LEU A 70 -17.52 -3.31 -0.24
C LEU A 70 -18.81 -4.09 0.01
N ASP A 71 -18.87 -5.35 -0.45
CA ASP A 71 -20.02 -6.21 -0.25
C ASP A 71 -20.27 -6.44 1.25
N ALA A 72 -19.21 -6.60 2.06
CA ALA A 72 -19.33 -6.70 3.51
C ALA A 72 -19.80 -5.39 4.17
N ALA A 73 -19.31 -4.23 3.72
CA ALA A 73 -19.77 -2.93 4.21
C ALA A 73 -21.26 -2.70 3.91
N ARG A 74 -21.75 -3.25 2.80
CA ARG A 74 -23.16 -3.16 2.39
C ARG A 74 -24.12 -4.05 3.19
N ASN A 75 -23.62 -5.01 3.96
CA ASN A 75 -24.43 -5.77 4.91
C ASN A 75 -24.94 -4.91 6.07
N TYR A 76 -24.36 -3.73 6.30
CA TYR A 76 -24.91 -2.74 7.22
C TYR A 76 -25.94 -1.89 6.51
N GLU A 77 -27.13 -1.70 7.08
CA GLU A 77 -28.23 -0.93 6.48
C GLU A 77 -27.91 0.56 6.27
N GLY A 78 -28.62 1.20 5.32
CA GLY A 78 -28.54 2.65 5.05
C GLY A 78 -27.39 3.09 4.14
N ASN A 79 -27.36 4.37 3.78
CA ASN A 79 -26.21 4.96 3.08
C ASN A 79 -25.10 5.24 4.08
N ASN A 80 -24.02 4.47 4.03
CA ASN A 80 -22.92 4.50 5.00
C ASN A 80 -21.71 5.25 4.43
N LEU A 81 -20.98 5.94 5.31
CA LEU A 81 -19.70 6.54 4.95
C LEU A 81 -18.62 5.46 5.04
N ILE A 82 -18.04 5.09 3.91
CA ILE A 82 -17.05 4.02 3.79
C ILE A 82 -15.70 4.65 3.48
N PHE A 83 -14.69 4.30 4.29
CA PHE A 83 -13.28 4.61 4.05
C PHE A 83 -12.53 3.36 3.64
N ALA A 84 -11.68 3.44 2.64
CA ALA A 84 -10.75 2.40 2.21
C ALA A 84 -9.32 2.86 2.53
N ILE A 85 -8.75 2.28 3.59
CA ILE A 85 -7.44 2.64 4.16
C ILE A 85 -6.60 1.37 4.23
N ASP A 86 -5.32 1.45 3.84
CA ASP A 86 -4.41 0.30 3.90
C ASP A 86 -3.85 0.14 5.32
N ALA A 87 -3.32 -1.06 5.65
CA ALA A 87 -2.91 -1.41 7.01
C ALA A 87 -1.69 -0.63 7.55
N ASP A 88 -0.96 0.03 6.65
CA ASP A 88 0.18 0.90 6.92
C ASP A 88 -0.17 2.39 6.73
N GLU A 89 -1.45 2.73 6.82
CA GLU A 89 -1.93 4.09 6.71
C GLU A 89 -2.73 4.54 7.93
N ILE A 90 -2.62 5.84 8.23
CA ILE A 90 -3.30 6.48 9.33
C ILE A 90 -3.89 7.80 8.88
N ILE A 91 -5.15 8.03 9.26
CA ILE A 91 -5.77 9.34 9.16
C ILE A 91 -5.90 9.92 10.58
N PRO A 92 -5.42 11.16 10.85
CA PRO A 92 -5.43 11.72 12.19
C PRO A 92 -6.84 11.74 12.80
N PRO A 93 -7.11 10.98 13.87
CA PRO A 93 -8.47 10.69 14.30
C PRO A 93 -9.18 11.92 14.89
N VAL A 94 -8.46 12.77 15.61
CA VAL A 94 -9.01 14.02 16.17
C VAL A 94 -9.45 14.97 15.07
N LEU A 95 -8.57 15.21 14.07
CA LEU A 95 -8.87 16.08 12.94
C LEU A 95 -10.04 15.54 12.11
N LEU A 96 -10.03 14.22 11.83
CA LEU A 96 -11.10 13.59 11.06
C LEU A 96 -12.45 13.66 11.78
N ASN A 97 -12.50 13.38 13.08
CA ASN A 97 -13.74 13.49 13.85
C ASN A 97 -14.31 14.92 13.81
N ASN A 98 -13.48 15.94 14.00
CA ASN A 98 -13.90 17.34 13.92
C ASN A 98 -14.45 17.70 12.53
N TYR A 99 -13.76 17.26 11.48
CA TYR A 99 -14.20 17.48 10.10
C TYR A 99 -15.55 16.84 9.81
N LEU A 100 -15.71 15.55 10.14
CA LEU A 100 -16.94 14.80 9.89
C LEU A 100 -18.13 15.36 10.67
N GLN A 101 -17.92 15.87 11.88
CA GLN A 101 -18.97 16.54 12.66
C GLN A 101 -19.37 17.87 12.02
N THR A 102 -18.39 18.69 11.62
CA THR A 102 -18.62 20.02 11.05
C THR A 102 -19.30 19.96 9.67
N HIS A 103 -18.97 18.94 8.87
CA HIS A 103 -19.41 18.82 7.48
C HIS A 103 -20.48 17.75 7.28
N ALA A 104 -21.13 17.28 8.36
CA ALA A 104 -22.09 16.18 8.30
C ALA A 104 -23.22 16.39 7.26
N SER A 105 -23.68 17.63 7.08
CA SER A 105 -24.71 17.98 6.10
C SER A 105 -24.25 17.86 4.64
N CYS A 106 -22.95 17.92 4.38
CA CYS A 106 -22.37 17.78 3.05
C CYS A 106 -22.17 16.30 2.65
N LEU A 107 -22.19 15.38 3.61
CA LEU A 107 -21.93 13.95 3.39
C LEU A 107 -23.22 13.24 2.94
N THR A 108 -23.65 13.54 1.71
CA THR A 108 -24.81 12.92 1.07
C THR A 108 -24.40 11.73 0.19
N PRO A 109 -25.30 10.76 -0.06
CA PRO A 109 -24.99 9.60 -0.92
C PRO A 109 -24.39 9.99 -2.26
N GLY A 110 -23.31 9.33 -2.67
CA GLY A 110 -22.56 9.65 -3.89
C GLY A 110 -21.36 10.58 -3.68
N VAL A 111 -21.31 11.33 -2.56
CA VAL A 111 -20.18 12.21 -2.25
C VAL A 111 -18.95 11.39 -1.92
N CYS A 112 -17.81 11.82 -2.47
CA CYS A 112 -16.50 11.24 -2.22
C CYS A 112 -15.59 12.23 -1.50
N LEU A 113 -14.63 11.73 -0.72
CA LEU A 113 -13.64 12.54 0.00
C LEU A 113 -12.24 12.18 -0.48
N GLU A 114 -11.47 13.23 -0.77
CA GLU A 114 -10.09 13.17 -1.20
C GLU A 114 -9.17 13.78 -0.15
N PHE A 115 -8.09 13.08 0.20
CA PHE A 115 -7.13 13.50 1.22
C PHE A 115 -5.73 13.57 0.62
N GLN A 116 -4.90 14.47 1.15
CA GLN A 116 -3.50 14.53 0.75
C GLN A 116 -2.78 13.29 1.28
N TRP A 117 -2.16 12.53 0.39
CA TRP A 117 -1.44 11.30 0.72
C TRP A 117 0.02 11.63 1.03
N ILE A 118 0.34 11.64 2.33
CA ILE A 118 1.64 12.05 2.84
C ILE A 118 2.51 10.83 3.11
N GLN A 119 3.70 10.82 2.52
CA GLN A 119 4.70 9.78 2.72
C GLN A 119 5.65 10.21 3.85
N LEU A 120 5.41 9.76 5.07
CA LEU A 120 6.37 9.92 6.18
C LEU A 120 7.70 9.29 5.78
N TRP A 121 8.85 9.84 6.14
CA TRP A 121 10.13 9.46 5.51
C TRP A 121 11.22 9.16 6.53
N LYS A 122 11.55 7.88 6.68
CA LYS A 122 12.55 7.31 7.62
C LYS A 122 12.30 7.57 9.10
N SER A 123 11.41 8.49 9.45
CA SER A 123 10.92 8.75 10.78
C SER A 123 9.49 9.30 10.73
N LEU A 124 8.86 9.42 11.89
CA LEU A 124 7.54 10.06 12.02
C LEU A 124 7.61 11.59 11.93
N GLU A 125 8.80 12.16 12.16
CA GLU A 125 9.02 13.61 12.29
C GLU A 125 9.07 14.34 10.95
N ARG A 126 9.27 13.62 9.84
CA ARG A 126 9.44 14.21 8.51
C ARG A 126 8.68 13.45 7.43
N TYR A 127 8.33 14.16 6.36
CA TYR A 127 7.73 13.58 5.16
C TYR A 127 8.34 14.14 3.87
N ARG A 128 8.21 13.41 2.75
CA ARG A 128 8.69 13.83 1.43
C ARG A 128 7.74 14.84 0.78
N ASP A 129 8.31 15.92 0.26
CA ASP A 129 7.58 16.98 -0.45
C ASP A 129 8.30 17.38 -1.76
N ASP A 130 8.65 16.39 -2.57
CA ASP A 130 9.22 16.59 -3.90
C ASP A 130 8.67 15.61 -4.94
N GLY A 131 8.80 15.96 -6.21
CA GLY A 131 8.53 15.07 -7.33
C GLY A 131 7.14 14.42 -7.29
N VAL A 132 7.11 13.09 -7.30
CA VAL A 132 5.86 12.28 -7.24
C VAL A 132 5.24 12.22 -5.84
N TRP A 133 5.93 12.73 -4.82
CA TRP A 133 5.51 12.71 -3.42
C TRP A 133 4.82 14.01 -2.99
N ALA A 134 5.16 15.12 -3.64
CA ALA A 134 4.51 16.41 -3.42
C ALA A 134 3.10 16.45 -4.04
N ASN A 135 2.17 17.13 -3.36
CA ASN A 135 0.80 17.40 -3.85
C ASN A 135 0.07 16.13 -4.39
N SER A 136 0.32 14.98 -3.77
CA SER A 136 -0.35 13.72 -4.10
C SER A 136 -1.66 13.62 -3.32
N TRP A 137 -2.77 13.41 -4.02
CA TRP A 137 -4.11 13.31 -3.43
C TRP A 137 -4.75 11.96 -3.76
N LYS A 138 -5.52 11.42 -2.81
CA LYS A 138 -6.18 10.11 -2.92
C LYS A 138 -7.63 10.22 -2.49
N SER A 139 -8.54 9.83 -3.38
CA SER A 139 -9.92 9.54 -3.01
C SER A 139 -9.93 8.22 -2.25
N ILE A 140 -10.26 8.27 -0.96
CA ILE A 140 -10.24 7.11 -0.07
C ILE A 140 -11.56 6.88 0.65
N ALA A 141 -12.54 7.77 0.49
CA ALA A 141 -13.82 7.62 1.16
C ALA A 141 -14.98 8.10 0.32
N PHE A 142 -16.15 7.55 0.59
CA PHE A 142 -17.39 7.88 -0.09
C PHE A 142 -18.60 7.55 0.77
N VAL A 143 -19.71 8.25 0.54
CA VAL A 143 -21.01 7.88 1.08
C VAL A 143 -21.68 6.94 0.09
N ASP A 144 -21.82 5.67 0.46
CA ASP A 144 -22.39 4.64 -0.40
C ASP A 144 -23.84 4.98 -0.79
N ASP A 145 -24.11 5.12 -2.08
CA ASP A 145 -25.44 5.36 -2.66
C ASP A 145 -26.19 4.05 -2.98
N ARG A 146 -25.58 2.91 -2.68
CA ARG A 146 -26.06 1.54 -2.98
C ARG A 146 -26.10 1.19 -4.47
N GLN A 147 -25.71 2.11 -5.34
CA GLN A 147 -25.63 1.89 -6.79
C GLN A 147 -24.18 1.77 -7.25
N MET A 148 -23.27 2.42 -6.54
CA MET A 148 -21.88 2.52 -6.96
C MET A 148 -21.13 1.20 -6.89
N ASP A 149 -20.30 0.87 -7.87
CA ASP A 149 -19.55 -0.39 -7.82
C ASP A 149 -18.20 -0.28 -8.52
N TYR A 150 -17.29 -1.15 -8.13
CA TYR A 150 -16.05 -1.36 -8.86
C TYR A 150 -16.37 -2.05 -10.19
N GLU A 151 -15.54 -1.81 -11.20
CA GLU A 151 -15.51 -2.69 -12.36
C GLU A 151 -15.06 -4.08 -11.87
N ARG A 152 -15.98 -5.05 -11.87
CA ARG A 152 -15.73 -6.41 -11.37
C ARG A 152 -14.92 -7.29 -12.35
N ALA A 153 -13.87 -6.70 -12.93
CA ALA A 153 -12.92 -7.37 -13.80
C ALA A 153 -11.65 -7.74 -13.00
N PHE A 154 -11.27 -9.03 -13.00
CA PHE A 154 -10.16 -9.51 -12.18
C PHE A 154 -8.79 -9.00 -12.68
N VAL A 155 -7.99 -8.46 -11.76
CA VAL A 155 -6.62 -7.98 -12.00
C VAL A 155 -5.70 -8.41 -10.85
N ILE A 156 -4.49 -8.86 -11.22
CA ILE A 156 -3.38 -9.16 -10.30
C ILE A 156 -2.51 -7.91 -10.13
N ASN A 157 -1.87 -7.73 -8.97
CA ASN A 157 -1.05 -6.54 -8.68
C ASN A 157 -1.85 -5.23 -8.84
N ASP A 158 -2.99 -5.22 -8.14
CA ASP A 158 -4.06 -4.27 -8.38
C ASP A 158 -3.75 -2.82 -8.00
N HIS A 159 -4.03 -1.92 -8.93
CA HIS A 159 -4.06 -0.47 -8.73
C HIS A 159 -5.49 0.11 -8.77
N THR A 160 -6.54 -0.71 -8.63
CA THR A 160 -7.94 -0.28 -8.60
C THR A 160 -8.10 0.86 -7.61
N ALA A 161 -8.85 1.87 -8.03
CA ALA A 161 -9.17 3.02 -7.21
C ALA A 161 -9.79 2.55 -5.88
N ARG A 162 -9.52 3.27 -4.80
CA ARG A 162 -10.09 2.93 -3.49
C ARG A 162 -11.58 3.26 -3.39
N VAL A 163 -12.05 4.14 -4.27
CA VAL A 163 -13.47 4.49 -4.40
C VAL A 163 -14.03 3.90 -5.70
N PRO A 164 -15.24 3.30 -5.69
CA PRO A 164 -15.95 2.84 -6.88
C PRO A 164 -16.08 3.90 -7.99
N GLN A 165 -15.92 3.50 -9.26
CA GLN A 165 -15.79 4.41 -10.41
C GLN A 165 -17.07 5.18 -10.79
N SER A 166 -18.22 4.82 -10.24
CA SER A 166 -19.52 5.44 -10.54
C SER A 166 -19.81 6.71 -9.73
N SER A 167 -18.82 7.32 -9.09
CA SER A 167 -18.95 8.63 -8.46
C SER A 167 -19.04 9.75 -9.51
N ALA A 168 -20.20 9.85 -10.17
CA ALA A 168 -20.51 10.99 -11.02
C ALA A 168 -20.63 12.26 -10.16
N GLY A 169 -19.53 13.01 -10.00
CA GLY A 169 -19.58 14.47 -10.02
C GLY A 169 -19.08 15.28 -8.82
N THR A 170 -18.77 14.73 -7.65
CA THR A 170 -18.27 15.56 -6.52
C THR A 170 -17.36 14.80 -5.55
N CYS A 171 -16.04 14.90 -5.76
CA CYS A 171 -15.06 14.67 -4.70
C CYS A 171 -14.82 15.97 -3.95
N ILE A 172 -15.00 15.97 -2.63
CA ILE A 172 -14.61 17.07 -1.75
C ILE A 172 -13.16 16.83 -1.34
N ARG A 173 -12.29 17.79 -1.64
CA ARG A 173 -10.92 17.80 -1.08
C ARG A 173 -10.96 18.21 0.37
N VAL A 174 -10.44 17.35 1.23
CA VAL A 174 -10.32 17.59 2.66
C VAL A 174 -8.93 18.15 2.93
N GLU A 175 -8.83 19.47 2.95
CA GLU A 175 -7.57 20.16 3.23
C GLU A 175 -7.24 20.12 4.72
N GLY A 176 -5.93 20.11 5.04
CA GLY A 176 -5.43 20.13 6.42
C GLY A 176 -5.49 18.79 7.17
N ILE A 177 -6.05 17.73 6.55
CA ILE A 177 -6.09 16.38 7.12
C ILE A 177 -5.37 15.42 6.18
N PRO A 178 -4.16 14.95 6.53
CA PRO A 178 -3.44 14.02 5.68
C PRO A 178 -3.93 12.58 5.87
N LEU A 179 -3.73 11.78 4.83
CA LEU A 179 -3.59 10.34 4.94
C LEU A 179 -2.09 10.03 5.05
N LEU A 180 -1.63 9.73 6.26
CA LEU A 180 -0.25 9.38 6.55
C LEU A 180 0.01 7.96 6.08
N HIS A 181 1.06 7.76 5.30
CA HIS A 181 1.52 6.45 4.87
C HIS A 181 2.84 6.11 5.59
N LEU A 182 2.80 5.06 6.39
CA LEU A 182 3.88 4.64 7.28
C LEU A 182 4.96 3.80 6.58
N GLN A 183 4.71 3.35 5.35
CA GLN A 183 5.60 2.43 4.62
C GLN A 183 7.07 2.89 4.70
N TRP A 184 7.36 4.16 4.47
CA TRP A 184 8.75 4.63 4.40
C TRP A 184 9.38 4.99 5.76
N VAL A 185 8.64 4.89 6.87
CA VAL A 185 9.19 5.05 8.21
C VAL A 185 10.15 3.88 8.50
N CYS A 186 9.74 2.65 8.18
CA CYS A 186 10.55 1.44 8.33
C CYS A 186 11.50 1.26 7.13
N TRP A 187 12.48 2.16 6.97
CA TRP A 187 13.28 2.28 5.74
C TRP A 187 13.84 0.95 5.23
N ASN A 188 14.53 0.22 6.11
CA ASN A 188 15.17 -1.06 5.77
C ASN A 188 14.14 -2.09 5.27
N ARG A 189 13.04 -2.27 6.00
CA ARG A 189 11.95 -3.18 5.63
C ARG A 189 11.34 -2.80 4.29
N THR A 190 11.15 -1.51 4.04
CA THR A 190 10.60 -1.04 2.78
C THR A 190 11.55 -1.25 1.61
N GLN A 191 12.87 -1.03 1.79
CA GLN A 191 13.82 -1.35 0.72
C GLN A 191 13.82 -2.85 0.39
N ILE A 192 13.67 -3.73 1.39
CA ILE A 192 13.49 -5.18 1.19
C ILE A 192 12.19 -5.48 0.44
N LYS A 193 11.06 -4.87 0.81
CA LYS A 193 9.76 -5.03 0.12
C LYS A 193 9.85 -4.57 -1.34
N GLN A 194 10.50 -3.43 -1.60
CA GLN A 194 10.72 -2.93 -2.95
C GLN A 194 11.66 -3.82 -3.76
N ALA A 195 12.69 -4.40 -3.14
CA ALA A 195 13.54 -5.40 -3.79
C ALA A 195 12.75 -6.67 -4.15
N TRP A 196 11.89 -7.13 -3.25
CA TRP A 196 11.02 -8.27 -3.48
C TRP A 196 10.09 -8.05 -4.68
N TYR A 197 9.45 -6.87 -4.81
CA TYR A 197 8.64 -6.57 -6.00
C TYR A 197 9.45 -6.62 -7.30
N ARG A 198 10.69 -6.10 -7.30
CA ARG A 198 11.59 -6.17 -8.47
C ARG A 198 11.90 -7.63 -8.81
N CYS A 199 12.21 -8.48 -7.82
CA CYS A 199 12.45 -9.91 -8.01
C CYS A 199 11.23 -10.63 -8.58
N THR A 200 10.03 -10.38 -8.05
CA THR A 200 8.78 -10.98 -8.54
C THR A 200 8.52 -10.63 -10.01
N GLU A 201 8.69 -9.36 -10.40
CA GLU A 201 8.52 -8.94 -11.79
C GLU A 201 9.62 -9.52 -12.70
N PHE A 202 10.85 -9.58 -12.21
CA PHE A 202 11.99 -10.11 -12.95
C PHE A 202 11.88 -11.62 -13.19
N LEU A 203 11.38 -12.39 -12.22
CA LEU A 203 11.09 -13.82 -12.39
C LEU A 203 10.12 -14.09 -13.55
N LEU A 204 9.20 -13.16 -13.80
CA LEU A 204 8.22 -13.25 -14.89
C LEU A 204 8.78 -12.77 -16.23
N ALA A 205 9.71 -11.82 -16.21
CA ALA A 205 10.29 -11.18 -17.39
C ALA A 205 11.78 -10.81 -17.18
N PRO A 206 12.71 -11.78 -17.21
CA PRO A 206 14.13 -11.55 -16.91
C PRO A 206 14.82 -10.59 -17.90
N GLU A 207 14.26 -10.42 -19.09
CA GLU A 207 14.75 -9.46 -20.09
C GLU A 207 14.47 -8.00 -19.73
N GLN A 208 13.60 -7.73 -18.74
CA GLN A 208 13.12 -6.39 -18.41
C GLN A 208 13.87 -5.71 -17.24
N GLY A 209 15.02 -6.23 -16.82
CA GLY A 209 15.77 -5.72 -15.65
C GLY A 209 15.95 -4.19 -15.62
N LEU A 210 16.31 -3.57 -16.75
CA LEU A 210 16.44 -2.11 -16.87
C LEU A 210 15.11 -1.36 -16.66
N ALA A 211 14.03 -1.85 -17.27
CA ALA A 211 12.71 -1.23 -17.15
C ALA A 211 12.16 -1.36 -15.71
N ILE A 212 12.37 -2.53 -15.10
CA ILE A 212 12.04 -2.78 -13.69
C ILE A 212 12.83 -1.80 -12.80
N ASN A 213 14.15 -1.69 -12.96
CA ASN A 213 14.96 -0.77 -12.15
C ASN A 213 14.51 0.68 -12.32
N ALA A 214 14.21 1.11 -13.54
CA ALA A 214 13.71 2.46 -13.80
C ALA A 214 12.36 2.73 -13.13
N LYS A 215 11.40 1.80 -13.21
CA LYS A 215 10.08 1.90 -12.56
C LYS A 215 10.20 2.11 -11.05
N TYR A 216 11.09 1.36 -10.41
CA TYR A 216 11.29 1.42 -8.96
C TYR A 216 12.36 2.42 -8.53
N SER A 217 12.92 3.24 -9.43
CA SER A 217 13.99 4.20 -9.10
C SER A 217 13.55 5.24 -8.07
N VAL A 218 12.29 5.68 -8.12
CA VAL A 218 11.69 6.60 -7.14
C VAL A 218 11.70 6.06 -5.70
N SER A 219 11.80 4.73 -5.54
CA SER A 219 11.82 4.03 -4.27
C SER A 219 13.15 4.16 -3.52
N LEU A 220 14.19 4.66 -4.18
CA LEU A 220 15.55 4.71 -3.63
C LEU A 220 15.74 5.96 -2.78
N ASP A 221 16.79 5.93 -1.97
CA ASP A 221 17.21 7.12 -1.24
C ASP A 221 17.76 8.17 -2.21
N SER A 222 17.57 9.44 -1.88
CA SER A 222 18.16 10.56 -2.61
C SER A 222 18.59 11.62 -1.61
N PRO A 223 19.87 12.03 -1.62
CA PRO A 223 20.34 13.13 -0.79
C PRO A 223 19.70 14.48 -1.17
N GLU A 224 19.09 14.57 -2.36
CA GLU A 224 18.35 15.73 -2.85
C GLU A 224 16.86 15.72 -2.44
N ALA A 225 16.40 14.74 -1.66
CA ALA A 225 15.02 14.66 -1.20
C ALA A 225 14.64 15.92 -0.39
N ILE A 226 13.52 16.55 -0.77
CA ILE A 226 12.98 17.70 -0.03
C ILE A 226 12.06 17.15 1.06
N LEU A 227 12.42 17.43 2.31
CA LEU A 227 11.67 16.98 3.47
C LEU A 227 11.02 18.16 4.18
N ARG A 228 9.82 17.93 4.72
CA ARG A 228 9.12 18.86 5.63
C ARG A 228 8.88 18.20 6.96
N GLU A 229 8.76 19.02 8.00
CA GLU A 229 8.40 18.56 9.35
C GLU A 229 6.93 18.14 9.41
N THR A 230 6.68 17.04 10.10
CA THR A 230 5.33 16.52 10.35
C THR A 230 4.72 17.27 11.55
N PRO A 231 3.56 17.92 11.40
CA PRO A 231 2.85 18.55 12.51
C PRO A 231 2.50 17.55 13.62
N SER A 232 2.77 17.90 14.88
CA SER A 232 2.44 17.05 16.04
C SER A 232 0.93 16.78 16.17
N SER A 233 0.09 17.71 15.73
CA SER A 233 -1.37 17.55 15.72
C SER A 233 -1.84 16.40 14.83
N TRP A 234 -1.02 15.91 13.89
CA TRP A 234 -1.37 14.74 13.08
C TRP A 234 -1.30 13.43 13.85
N PHE A 235 -0.63 13.41 15.00
CA PHE A 235 -0.49 12.23 15.86
C PHE A 235 -1.35 12.32 17.14
N GLU A 236 -2.26 13.30 17.22
CA GLU A 236 -3.12 13.45 18.38
C GLU A 236 -4.17 12.32 18.45
N GLY A 237 -4.28 11.70 19.63
CA GLY A 237 -5.29 10.68 19.93
C GLY A 237 -4.82 9.24 19.82
N PHE A 238 -3.64 8.94 19.26
CA PHE A 238 -3.12 7.58 19.15
C PHE A 238 -1.60 7.54 19.39
N SER A 239 -1.05 6.35 19.55
CA SER A 239 0.39 6.14 19.76
C SER A 239 1.01 5.39 18.59
N VAL A 240 2.22 5.78 18.20
CA VAL A 240 3.06 4.96 17.31
C VAL A 240 4.20 4.38 18.17
N PRO A 241 4.51 3.09 18.06
CA PRO A 241 5.64 2.50 18.79
C PRO A 241 6.93 3.30 18.58
N SER A 242 7.70 3.53 19.64
CA SER A 242 8.93 4.34 19.57
C SER A 242 10.04 3.71 18.73
N ASP A 243 9.98 2.40 18.53
CA ASP A 243 10.92 1.59 17.75
C ASP A 243 10.40 1.23 16.36
N PHE A 244 9.30 1.85 15.92
CA PHE A 244 8.65 1.56 14.64
C PHE A 244 9.60 1.71 13.43
N GLU A 245 10.59 2.59 13.50
CA GLU A 245 11.62 2.78 12.46
C GLU A 245 12.54 1.56 12.32
N ASN A 246 12.69 0.77 13.37
CA ASN A 246 13.66 -0.32 13.50
C ASN A 246 13.02 -1.72 13.39
N LEU A 247 11.85 -1.81 12.76
CA LEU A 247 11.17 -3.09 12.57
C LEU A 247 12.01 -4.07 11.73
N GLU A 248 12.05 -5.31 12.20
CA GLU A 248 12.77 -6.40 11.55
C GLU A 248 12.29 -6.66 10.10
N PRO A 249 13.17 -7.17 9.22
CA PRO A 249 12.80 -7.63 7.90
C PRO A 249 11.58 -8.54 7.91
N GLY A 250 10.64 -8.27 7.01
CA GLY A 250 9.47 -9.12 6.84
C GLY A 250 9.76 -10.41 6.08
N TRP A 251 8.70 -11.18 5.87
CA TRP A 251 8.69 -12.43 5.09
C TRP A 251 9.30 -12.29 3.68
N HIS A 252 9.24 -11.10 3.08
CA HIS A 252 9.84 -10.75 1.79
C HIS A 252 11.32 -11.15 1.67
N LEU A 253 12.12 -10.96 2.74
CA LEU A 253 13.54 -11.32 2.71
C LEU A 253 13.71 -12.84 2.57
N GLN A 254 12.97 -13.60 3.36
CA GLN A 254 13.06 -15.06 3.37
C GLN A 254 12.63 -15.66 2.03
N GLU A 255 11.61 -15.11 1.39
CA GLU A 255 11.18 -15.58 0.08
C GLU A 255 12.21 -15.26 -1.01
N MET A 256 12.85 -14.07 -0.98
CA MET A 256 13.95 -13.78 -1.90
C MET A 256 15.14 -14.74 -1.71
N LEU A 257 15.50 -15.08 -0.47
CA LEU A 257 16.56 -16.06 -0.20
C LEU A 257 16.24 -17.44 -0.80
N GLN A 258 14.98 -17.88 -0.69
CA GLN A 258 14.52 -19.12 -1.34
C GLN A 258 14.62 -19.04 -2.87
N TRP A 259 14.29 -17.89 -3.47
CA TRP A 259 14.49 -17.70 -4.91
C TRP A 259 15.96 -17.69 -5.32
N PHE A 260 16.84 -17.15 -4.49
CA PHE A 260 18.29 -17.20 -4.73
C PHE A 260 18.82 -18.63 -4.68
N ASP A 261 18.30 -19.46 -3.78
CA ASP A 261 18.61 -20.90 -3.73
C ASP A 261 18.11 -21.64 -4.98
N LEU A 262 16.92 -21.28 -5.47
CA LEU A 262 16.27 -21.94 -6.59
C LEU A 262 16.85 -21.54 -7.97
N HIS A 263 17.12 -20.27 -8.18
CA HIS A 263 17.49 -19.70 -9.49
C HIS A 263 18.97 -19.32 -9.60
N GLY A 264 19.70 -19.31 -8.49
CA GLY A 264 21.01 -18.66 -8.39
C GLY A 264 20.86 -17.18 -8.05
N ILE A 265 21.74 -16.66 -7.20
CA ILE A 265 21.70 -15.25 -6.80
C ILE A 265 22.17 -14.32 -7.92
N ASP A 266 23.07 -14.81 -8.78
CA ASP A 266 23.61 -14.13 -9.96
C ASP A 266 22.54 -13.91 -11.05
N PHE A 267 21.51 -14.76 -11.10
CA PHE A 267 20.34 -14.53 -11.95
C PHE A 267 19.69 -13.16 -11.69
N PHE A 268 19.64 -12.73 -10.42
CA PHE A 268 19.05 -11.44 -10.02
C PHE A 268 20.03 -10.27 -10.07
N GLU A 269 21.30 -10.51 -10.41
CA GLU A 269 22.34 -9.48 -10.45
C GLU A 269 21.96 -8.22 -11.24
N PRO A 270 21.25 -8.30 -12.40
CA PRO A 270 20.81 -7.14 -13.15
C PRO A 270 19.93 -6.16 -12.36
N LEU A 271 19.27 -6.59 -11.29
CA LEU A 271 18.36 -5.76 -10.51
C LEU A 271 19.09 -4.80 -9.58
N GLN A 272 18.54 -3.60 -9.43
CA GLN A 272 19.01 -2.60 -8.46
C GLN A 272 18.41 -2.86 -7.08
N ILE A 273 18.90 -3.92 -6.44
CA ILE A 273 18.50 -4.38 -5.09
C ILE A 273 19.65 -4.44 -4.09
N TRP A 274 20.89 -4.35 -4.58
CA TRP A 274 22.11 -4.55 -3.78
C TRP A 274 22.50 -3.33 -2.93
N HIS A 275 21.72 -2.24 -2.94
CA HIS A 275 21.83 -1.19 -1.93
C HIS A 275 21.28 -1.64 -0.57
N VAL A 276 20.51 -2.74 -0.53
CA VAL A 276 20.04 -3.39 0.69
C VAL A 276 21.18 -4.23 1.29
N PRO A 277 21.70 -3.91 2.49
CA PRO A 277 22.87 -4.59 3.06
C PRO A 277 22.72 -6.12 3.16
N GLN A 278 21.54 -6.59 3.54
CA GLN A 278 21.24 -8.02 3.69
C GLN A 278 21.40 -8.77 2.36
N LEU A 279 20.87 -8.21 1.27
CA LEU A 279 20.95 -8.83 -0.06
C LEU A 279 22.37 -8.75 -0.62
N ARG A 280 23.05 -7.61 -0.44
CA ARG A 280 24.44 -7.43 -0.89
C ARG A 280 25.40 -8.38 -0.18
N ASN A 281 25.28 -8.50 1.14
CA ASN A 281 26.12 -9.40 1.92
C ASN A 281 25.90 -10.86 1.51
N GLU A 282 24.65 -11.25 1.23
CA GLU A 282 24.33 -12.57 0.70
C GLU A 282 25.00 -12.82 -0.66
N PHE A 283 24.94 -11.83 -1.57
CA PHE A 283 25.61 -11.90 -2.86
C PHE A 283 27.12 -12.10 -2.71
N ILE A 284 27.78 -11.27 -1.91
CA ILE A 284 29.23 -11.35 -1.68
C ILE A 284 29.60 -12.71 -1.06
N CYS A 285 28.80 -13.19 -0.09
CA CYS A 285 29.02 -14.47 0.56
C CYS A 285 28.98 -15.64 -0.43
N ARG A 286 28.00 -15.64 -1.34
CA ARG A 286 27.82 -16.72 -2.34
C ARG A 286 28.76 -16.61 -3.54
N MET A 287 29.07 -15.41 -3.99
CA MET A 287 29.79 -15.16 -5.26
C MET A 287 31.25 -14.76 -5.09
N GLY A 288 31.67 -14.37 -3.88
CA GLY A 288 33.03 -13.92 -3.59
C GLY A 288 33.41 -12.58 -4.26
N ARG A 289 32.42 -11.80 -4.72
CA ARG A 289 32.60 -10.51 -5.39
C ARG A 289 31.41 -9.58 -5.17
N GLU A 290 31.60 -8.32 -5.52
CA GLU A 290 30.51 -7.34 -5.56
C GLU A 290 29.52 -7.61 -6.70
N PRO A 291 28.23 -7.33 -6.51
CA PRO A 291 27.22 -7.38 -7.57
C PRO A 291 27.27 -6.14 -8.46
N HIS A 292 26.87 -6.30 -9.72
CA HIS A 292 26.76 -5.24 -10.72
C HIS A 292 25.35 -5.11 -11.27
N SER A 293 24.57 -4.16 -10.73
CA SER A 293 23.22 -3.86 -11.23
C SER A 293 23.27 -3.18 -12.60
N LEU A 294 22.22 -3.39 -13.40
CA LEU A 294 21.94 -2.52 -14.55
C LEU A 294 21.34 -1.20 -14.05
N VAL A 295 22.08 -0.10 -14.18
CA VAL A 295 21.58 1.24 -13.81
C VAL A 295 21.20 2.01 -15.07
N PRO A 296 20.00 2.62 -15.14
CA PRO A 296 19.64 3.49 -16.25
C PRO A 296 20.68 4.63 -16.38
N SER A 297 21.20 4.86 -17.58
CA SER A 297 22.23 5.89 -17.84
C SER A 297 21.72 7.32 -17.70
N VAL A 298 20.39 7.50 -17.67
CA VAL A 298 19.69 8.78 -17.48
C VAL A 298 18.46 8.50 -16.62
N PRO A 299 18.13 9.33 -15.61
CA PRO A 299 16.83 9.25 -14.96
C PRO A 299 15.75 9.38 -16.04
N ILE A 300 14.91 8.37 -16.23
CA ILE A 300 13.77 8.50 -17.15
C ILE A 300 12.90 9.63 -16.59
N PRO A 301 12.61 10.69 -17.36
CA PRO A 301 11.79 11.78 -16.87
C PRO A 301 10.48 11.20 -16.34
N THR A 302 10.17 11.55 -15.09
CA THR A 302 8.87 11.29 -14.49
C THR A 302 7.81 11.84 -15.43
N PRO A 303 6.77 11.06 -15.81
CA PRO A 303 5.72 11.60 -16.63
C PRO A 303 4.95 12.63 -15.80
N GLN A 304 5.29 13.91 -15.99
CA GLN A 304 4.49 15.03 -15.56
C GLN A 304 3.13 14.86 -16.22
N ASN A 305 2.09 14.62 -15.41
CA ASN A 305 0.70 14.40 -15.80
C ASN A 305 0.28 12.99 -16.27
N MET A 306 0.95 11.92 -15.83
CA MET A 306 0.31 10.60 -15.86
C MET A 306 -0.05 10.16 -14.45
N THR A 307 -1.34 9.94 -14.21
CA THR A 307 -1.76 9.07 -13.11
C THR A 307 -1.03 7.72 -13.27
N PRO A 308 -0.68 7.01 -12.18
CA PRO A 308 -0.03 5.69 -12.24
C PRO A 308 -0.75 4.64 -13.11
N PHE A 309 -1.95 4.97 -13.60
CA PHE A 309 -2.86 4.16 -14.40
C PHE A 309 -2.49 3.98 -15.89
N VAL A 310 -1.56 4.76 -16.47
CA VAL A 310 -1.39 4.74 -17.95
C VAL A 310 -0.34 3.74 -18.47
N LEU A 311 0.51 3.15 -17.62
CA LEU A 311 1.56 2.21 -18.08
C LEU A 311 1.17 0.71 -18.07
N LEU A 312 -0.04 0.34 -17.64
CA LEU A 312 -0.44 -1.07 -17.48
C LEU A 312 -1.45 -1.60 -18.50
N LYS A 313 -1.90 -0.79 -19.47
CA LYS A 313 -2.87 -1.23 -20.48
C LYS A 313 -2.30 -1.70 -21.82
N GLN A 314 -0.98 -1.83 -21.96
CA GLN A 314 -0.42 -2.48 -23.14
C GLN A 314 0.66 -3.48 -22.72
N TRP A 315 0.52 -4.71 -23.22
CA TRP A 315 1.50 -5.80 -23.19
C TRP A 315 1.53 -6.71 -21.96
N ILE A 316 0.46 -7.50 -21.78
CA ILE A 316 0.59 -8.89 -21.34
C ILE A 316 -0.04 -9.76 -22.43
N PRO A 317 0.74 -10.45 -23.29
CA PRO A 317 0.20 -11.38 -24.26
C PRO A 317 -0.67 -12.43 -23.58
N VAL A 318 -1.82 -12.73 -24.17
CA VAL A 318 -2.83 -13.70 -23.67
C VAL A 318 -2.23 -15.06 -23.27
N ARG A 319 -1.07 -15.43 -23.82
CA ARG A 319 -0.31 -16.65 -23.46
C ARG A 319 0.20 -16.68 -22.00
N LEU A 320 0.54 -15.54 -21.39
CA LEU A 320 1.04 -15.48 -20.00
C LEU A 320 -0.06 -15.80 -18.96
N LYS A 321 -1.34 -15.57 -19.29
CA LYS A 321 -2.47 -15.92 -18.42
C LYS A 321 -2.62 -17.42 -18.19
N GLN A 322 -2.11 -18.25 -19.10
CA GLN A 322 -2.22 -19.70 -19.02
C GLN A 322 -1.12 -20.32 -18.13
N GLN A 323 0.11 -19.79 -18.17
CA GLN A 323 1.18 -20.21 -17.24
C GLN A 323 0.87 -19.81 -15.78
N LEU A 324 0.20 -18.67 -15.57
CA LEU A 324 -0.34 -18.25 -14.27
C LEU A 324 -1.34 -19.27 -13.67
N LYS A 325 -2.13 -19.98 -14.49
CA LYS A 325 -3.07 -21.00 -14.02
C LYS A 325 -2.37 -22.28 -13.54
N ASP A 326 -1.22 -22.61 -14.13
CA ASP A 326 -0.48 -23.82 -13.80
C ASP A 326 0.46 -23.63 -12.61
N TRP A 327 0.90 -22.39 -12.34
CA TRP A 327 1.68 -22.04 -11.14
C TRP A 327 0.82 -21.96 -9.87
N ILE A 328 -0.42 -21.45 -9.96
CA ILE A 328 -1.37 -21.37 -8.82
C ILE A 328 -1.93 -22.75 -8.39
N ARG A 329 -1.76 -23.77 -9.24
CA ARG A 329 -2.22 -25.15 -9.01
C ARG A 329 -1.17 -26.08 -8.39
N ARG A 330 0.06 -25.62 -8.22
CA ARG A 330 1.10 -26.28 -7.43
C ARG A 330 1.27 -25.53 -6.12
#